data_AF-A0A540WV78-F1
#
_entry.id   AF-A0A540WV78-F1
#
_cell.length_a   1.000
_cell.length_b   1.000
_cell.length_c   1.000
_cell.angle_alpha   90.00
_cell.angle_beta   90.00
_cell.angle_gamma   90.00
#
_symmetry.space_group_name_H-M   'P 1'
#
loop_
_entity.id
_entity.type
_entity.pdbx_description
1 polymer ?
#
loop_
_entity_poly.entity_id
_entity_poly.type
_entity_poly.pdbx_seq_one_letter_code
_entity_poly.pdbx_strand_id
1 'polypeptide(L)'
;MTEHPHELDLTKLPRLRSEEVKLLWVSNFWDGPLEGMAEYRGERCFYVVAEQELIAARDEMRRWVLYRLTPEQLGEEERWHALFVRHVGAHFDFTGTPAPEGAHPHPERFYEPYQAEYRPPLLGAGQALGWVEDFASSSGPSQ
;
A
#
# COMPACT_ATOMS: atom_id res chain seq x y z
N MET A 1 10.70 3.19 -1.99
CA MET A 1 9.44 3.96 -1.99
C MET A 1 9.08 4.20 -3.44
N THR A 2 7.81 4.03 -3.78
CA THR A 2 7.33 4.16 -5.16
C THR A 2 7.20 5.63 -5.54
N GLU A 3 7.68 5.97 -6.74
CA GLU A 3 7.60 7.33 -7.25
C GLU A 3 6.23 7.59 -7.90
N HIS A 4 5.70 8.79 -7.67
CA HIS A 4 4.50 9.25 -8.36
C HIS A 4 4.82 9.69 -9.79
N PRO A 5 3.88 9.49 -10.73
CA PRO A 5 4.01 10.10 -12.05
C PRO A 5 4.08 11.63 -11.92
N HIS A 6 5.08 12.28 -12.49
CA HIS A 6 5.26 13.74 -12.44
C HIS A 6 4.07 14.54 -13.03
N GLU A 7 3.27 13.91 -13.89
CA GLU A 7 2.13 14.54 -14.57
C GLU A 7 0.80 14.37 -13.81
N LEU A 8 0.83 13.74 -12.62
CA LEU A 8 -0.37 13.45 -11.87
C LEU A 8 -0.98 14.73 -11.27
N ASP A 9 -2.22 15.03 -11.67
CA ASP A 9 -2.98 16.16 -11.15
C ASP A 9 -4.21 15.65 -10.38
N LEU A 10 -4.16 15.74 -9.04
CA LEU A 10 -5.25 15.28 -8.17
C LEU A 10 -6.59 15.98 -8.45
N THR A 11 -6.57 17.22 -8.96
CA THR A 11 -7.80 17.97 -9.27
C THR A 11 -8.55 17.39 -10.47
N LYS A 12 -7.87 16.60 -11.30
CA LYS A 12 -8.42 15.91 -12.45
C LYS A 12 -8.83 14.46 -12.15
N LEU A 13 -8.47 13.96 -10.96
CA LEU A 13 -8.83 12.62 -10.52
C LEU A 13 -10.08 12.66 -9.64
N PRO A 14 -10.97 11.66 -9.76
CA PRO A 14 -12.12 11.59 -8.89
C PRO A 14 -11.68 11.32 -7.45
N ARG A 15 -12.32 12.02 -6.51
CA ARG A 15 -12.31 11.63 -5.10
C ARG A 15 -13.17 10.38 -4.96
N LEU A 16 -12.57 9.30 -4.49
CA LEU A 16 -13.25 8.04 -4.20
C LEU A 16 -13.85 8.10 -2.78
N ARG A 17 -14.90 7.31 -2.55
CA ARG A 17 -15.47 7.17 -1.21
C ARG A 17 -14.67 6.14 -0.43
N SER A 18 -14.29 6.47 0.80
CA SER A 18 -13.45 5.61 1.64
C SER A 18 -14.07 4.23 1.86
N GLU A 19 -15.40 4.14 1.95
CA GLU A 19 -16.12 2.87 2.16
C GLU A 19 -16.03 1.91 0.96
N GLU A 20 -15.67 2.42 -0.22
CA GLU A 20 -15.47 1.61 -1.43
C GLU A 20 -14.05 1.06 -1.54
N VAL A 21 -13.12 1.51 -0.69
CA VAL A 21 -11.70 1.18 -0.73
C VAL A 21 -11.31 0.43 0.53
N LYS A 22 -11.04 -0.87 0.39
CA LYS A 22 -10.60 -1.70 1.52
C LYS A 22 -9.08 -1.77 1.53
N LEU A 23 -8.47 -1.47 2.67
CA LEU A 23 -7.04 -1.71 2.86
C LEU A 23 -6.77 -3.22 2.91
N LEU A 24 -5.78 -3.69 2.16
CA LEU A 24 -5.39 -5.12 2.15
C LEU A 24 -4.09 -5.34 2.91
N TRP A 25 -3.03 -4.61 2.58
CA TRP A 25 -1.79 -4.61 3.35
C TRP A 25 -0.99 -3.31 3.19
N VAL A 26 -0.16 -3.00 4.18
CA VAL A 26 0.79 -1.87 4.12
C VAL A 26 2.18 -2.38 3.78
N SER A 27 2.79 -1.83 2.73
CA SER A 27 4.17 -2.13 2.33
C SER A 27 5.19 -1.13 2.92
N ASN A 28 4.74 0.06 3.31
CA ASN A 28 5.59 1.08 3.93
C ASN A 28 4.80 1.91 4.96
N PHE A 29 5.35 2.01 6.17
CA PHE A 29 4.69 2.61 7.33
C PHE A 29 5.68 3.48 8.09
N TRP A 30 5.30 4.73 8.38
CA TRP A 30 6.08 5.62 9.24
C TRP A 30 5.20 6.12 10.39
N ASP A 31 4.31 7.07 10.10
CA ASP A 31 3.29 7.60 11.01
C ASP A 31 1.91 7.38 10.38
N GLY A 32 1.67 6.15 9.94
CA GLY A 32 0.55 5.75 9.10
C GLY A 32 0.98 5.15 7.75
N PRO A 33 0.03 4.54 7.02
CA PRO A 33 0.30 3.89 5.74
C PRO A 33 0.76 4.90 4.69
N LEU A 34 1.86 4.58 4.00
CA LEU A 34 2.39 5.41 2.91
C LEU A 34 2.10 4.78 1.54
N GLU A 35 2.34 3.49 1.43
CA GLU A 35 2.05 2.70 0.24
C GLU A 35 1.70 1.25 0.59
N GLY A 36 1.03 0.57 -0.31
CA GLY A 36 0.61 -0.81 -0.13
C GLY A 36 -0.52 -1.18 -1.10
N MET A 37 -1.28 -2.20 -0.73
CA MET A 37 -2.35 -2.72 -1.56
C MET A 37 -3.73 -2.49 -0.95
N ALA A 38 -4.69 -2.19 -1.82
CA ALA A 38 -6.08 -1.99 -1.50
C ALA A 38 -6.98 -2.73 -2.51
N GLU A 39 -8.25 -2.90 -2.17
CA GLU A 39 -9.31 -3.36 -3.06
C GLU A 39 -10.27 -2.21 -3.32
N TYR A 40 -10.54 -1.93 -4.60
CA TYR A 40 -11.56 -0.97 -5.03
C TYR A 40 -12.45 -1.62 -6.08
N ARG A 41 -13.76 -1.68 -5.80
CA ARG A 41 -14.77 -2.32 -6.68
C ARG A 41 -14.42 -3.76 -7.09
N GLY A 42 -13.79 -4.51 -6.19
CA GLY A 42 -13.37 -5.90 -6.42
C GLY A 42 -12.08 -6.06 -7.22
N GLU A 43 -11.40 -4.96 -7.57
CA GLU A 43 -10.07 -4.99 -8.19
C GLU A 43 -9.00 -4.67 -7.15
N ARG A 44 -7.90 -5.45 -7.15
CA ARG A 44 -6.70 -5.12 -6.37
C ARG A 44 -5.95 -3.98 -7.04
N CYS A 45 -5.56 -3.00 -6.24
CA CYS A 45 -4.90 -1.79 -6.67
C CYS A 45 -3.80 -1.40 -5.69
N PHE A 46 -2.80 -0.69 -6.18
CA PHE A 46 -1.72 -0.16 -5.36
C PHE A 46 -2.08 1.25 -4.93
N TYR A 47 -1.92 1.57 -3.65
CA TYR A 47 -2.10 2.93 -3.16
C TYR A 47 -0.75 3.55 -2.82
N VAL A 48 -0.60 4.84 -3.08
CA VAL A 48 0.57 5.63 -2.69
C VAL A 48 0.12 7.02 -2.25
N VAL A 49 0.71 7.53 -1.17
CA VAL A 49 0.46 8.88 -0.65
C VAL A 49 0.89 9.97 -1.64
N ALA A 50 -0.06 10.78 -2.11
CA ALA A 50 0.10 11.68 -3.25
C ALA A 50 1.14 12.79 -3.04
N GLU A 51 1.21 13.32 -1.82
CA GLU A 51 2.01 14.50 -1.48
C GLU A 51 3.12 14.10 -0.52
N GLN A 52 4.10 13.35 -1.03
CA GLN A 52 5.19 12.79 -0.23
C GLN A 52 5.98 13.88 0.52
N GLU A 53 6.11 15.07 -0.06
CA GLU A 53 6.81 16.21 0.52
C GLU A 53 6.07 16.81 1.73
N LEU A 54 4.75 16.67 1.79
CA LEU A 54 3.90 17.23 2.86
C LEU A 54 3.81 16.30 4.07
N ILE A 55 4.34 15.06 3.98
CA ILE A 55 4.38 14.10 5.10
C ILE A 55 5.13 14.68 6.31
N ALA A 56 6.09 15.59 6.09
CA ALA A 56 6.84 16.26 7.16
C ALA A 56 6.04 17.38 7.87
N ALA A 57 5.01 17.93 7.22
CA ALA A 57 4.14 18.95 7.77
C ALA A 57 2.95 18.26 8.47
N ARG A 58 3.05 18.08 9.79
CA ARG A 58 2.10 17.32 10.65
C ARG A 58 0.62 17.76 10.62
N ASP A 59 0.25 18.77 9.83
CA ASP A 59 -1.07 19.41 9.83
C ASP A 59 -1.91 19.16 8.56
N GLU A 60 -1.38 18.48 7.54
CA GLU A 60 -2.13 18.25 6.29
C GLU A 60 -2.74 16.84 6.21
N MET A 61 -4.00 16.80 5.75
CA MET A 61 -4.77 15.58 5.61
C MET A 61 -4.20 14.74 4.46
N ARG A 62 -3.73 13.53 4.76
CA ARG A 62 -3.10 12.65 3.77
C ARG A 62 -4.12 12.22 2.71
N ARG A 63 -3.66 12.24 1.46
CA ARG A 63 -4.39 11.71 0.31
C ARG A 63 -3.61 10.58 -0.30
N TRP A 64 -4.28 9.47 -0.58
CA TRP A 64 -3.71 8.32 -1.28
C TRP A 64 -4.32 8.20 -2.65
N VAL A 65 -3.49 7.98 -3.67
CA VAL A 65 -3.93 7.71 -5.03
C VAL A 65 -3.90 6.22 -5.26
N LEU A 66 -4.97 5.68 -5.84
CA LEU A 66 -5.08 4.28 -6.20
C LEU A 66 -4.69 4.09 -7.66
N TYR A 67 -3.89 3.07 -7.92
CA TYR A 67 -3.40 2.71 -9.25
C TYR A 67 -3.82 1.28 -9.58
N ARG A 68 -4.35 1.09 -10.79
CA ARG A 68 -4.50 -0.24 -11.36
C ARG A 68 -3.13 -0.78 -11.73
N LEU A 69 -2.79 -1.94 -11.19
CA LEU A 69 -1.55 -2.65 -11.55
C LEU A 69 -1.73 -3.48 -12.82
N THR A 70 -0.65 -3.66 -13.57
CA THR A 70 -0.60 -4.75 -14.57
C THR A 70 -0.55 -6.10 -13.86
N PRO A 71 -0.88 -7.22 -14.54
CA PRO A 71 -0.78 -8.56 -13.94
C PRO A 71 0.62 -8.86 -13.38
N GLU A 72 1.67 -8.39 -14.04
CA GLU A 72 3.05 -8.58 -13.60
C GLU A 72 3.36 -7.78 -12.34
N GLN A 73 2.93 -6.51 -12.28
CA GLN A 73 3.09 -5.67 -11.10
C GLN A 73 2.34 -6.25 -9.90
N LEU A 74 1.09 -6.69 -10.12
CA LEU A 74 0.29 -7.33 -9.08
C LEU A 74 0.96 -8.62 -8.56
N GLY A 75 1.45 -9.46 -9.46
CA GLY A 75 2.15 -10.69 -9.10
C GLY A 75 3.41 -10.44 -8.28
N GLU A 76 4.16 -9.38 -8.58
CA GLU A 76 5.34 -8.99 -7.81
C GLU A 76 4.97 -8.48 -6.40
N GLU A 77 3.93 -7.65 -6.27
CA GLU A 77 3.44 -7.18 -4.97
C GLU A 77 2.93 -8.35 -4.10
N GLU A 78 2.18 -9.28 -4.69
CA GLU A 78 1.69 -10.47 -3.99
C GLU A 78 2.84 -11.38 -3.55
N ARG A 79 3.84 -11.59 -4.43
CA ARG A 79 5.04 -12.37 -4.11
C ARG A 79 5.83 -11.73 -2.97
N TRP A 80 6.05 -10.42 -3.05
CA TRP A 80 6.81 -9.68 -2.05
C TRP A 80 6.11 -9.68 -0.69
N HIS A 81 4.80 -9.43 -0.67
CA HIS A 81 3.99 -9.50 0.56
C HIS A 81 4.00 -10.90 1.18
N ALA A 82 3.84 -11.95 0.38
CA ALA A 82 3.90 -13.32 0.88
C ALA A 82 5.27 -13.64 1.52
N LEU A 83 6.36 -13.14 0.92
CA LEU A 83 7.69 -13.28 1.47
C LEU A 83 7.84 -12.49 2.78
N PHE A 84 7.35 -11.25 2.82
CA PHE A 84 7.34 -10.42 4.03
C PHE A 84 6.58 -11.12 5.17
N VAL A 85 5.35 -11.58 4.94
CA VAL A 85 4.53 -12.28 5.94
C VAL A 85 5.23 -13.53 6.45
N ARG A 86 5.91 -14.28 5.57
CA ARG A 86 6.67 -15.47 5.95
C ARG A 86 7.82 -15.17 6.93
N HIS A 87 8.49 -14.05 6.76
CA HIS A 87 9.69 -13.72 7.54
C HIS A 87 9.39 -12.84 8.76
N VAL A 88 8.47 -11.89 8.61
CA VAL A 88 8.21 -10.81 9.58
C VAL A 88 6.87 -10.99 10.29
N GLY A 89 5.92 -11.69 9.66
CA GLY A 89 4.57 -11.91 10.17
C GLY A 89 3.52 -11.00 9.51
N ALA A 90 2.28 -11.11 9.98
CA ALA A 90 1.10 -10.53 9.34
C ALA A 90 0.62 -9.20 9.97
N HIS A 91 1.48 -8.47 10.68
CA HIS A 91 1.08 -7.25 11.41
C HIS A 91 0.52 -6.15 10.50
N PHE A 92 0.97 -6.11 9.24
CA PHE A 92 0.50 -5.16 8.23
C PHE A 92 -0.44 -5.80 7.20
N ASP A 93 -0.97 -6.99 7.48
CA ASP A 93 -1.92 -7.70 6.63
C ASP A 93 -3.35 -7.59 7.23
N PHE A 94 -4.26 -6.99 6.48
CA PHE A 94 -5.67 -6.79 6.85
C PHE A 94 -6.60 -7.75 6.11
N THR A 95 -6.05 -8.70 5.35
CA THR A 95 -6.81 -9.74 4.66
C THR A 95 -7.28 -10.85 5.60
N GLY A 96 -6.78 -10.86 6.84
CA GLY A 96 -7.06 -11.89 7.84
C GLY A 96 -6.15 -13.12 7.73
N THR A 97 -5.08 -13.04 6.94
CA THR A 97 -4.10 -14.11 6.82
C THR A 97 -3.28 -14.23 8.13
N PRO A 98 -3.27 -15.39 8.81
CA PRO A 98 -2.47 -15.55 10.03
C PRO A 98 -0.98 -15.58 9.70
N ALA A 99 -0.16 -15.04 10.61
CA ALA A 99 1.29 -15.20 10.53
C ALA A 99 1.69 -16.67 10.69
N PRO A 100 2.69 -17.17 9.95
CA PRO A 100 3.22 -18.52 10.17
C PRO A 100 3.82 -18.68 11.58
N GLU A 101 3.76 -19.89 12.13
CA GLU A 101 4.45 -20.22 13.38
C GLU A 101 5.97 -19.97 13.24
N GLY A 102 6.53 -19.23 14.19
CA GLY A 102 7.96 -18.88 14.18
C GLY A 102 8.33 -17.65 13.34
N ALA A 103 7.36 -16.90 12.81
CA ALA A 103 7.63 -15.57 12.28
C ALA A 103 8.26 -14.69 13.37
N HIS A 104 9.41 -14.09 13.07
CA HIS A 104 10.14 -13.23 14.00
C HIS A 104 10.02 -11.77 13.54
N PRO A 105 9.47 -10.87 14.36
CA PRO A 105 9.20 -9.48 13.98
C PRO A 105 10.50 -8.65 13.97
N HIS A 106 11.43 -9.00 13.07
CA HIS A 106 12.63 -8.22 12.79
C HIS A 106 12.62 -7.84 11.30
N PRO A 107 11.86 -6.81 10.90
CA PRO A 107 11.75 -6.37 9.50
C PRO A 107 13.12 -6.12 8.86
N GLU A 108 14.08 -5.64 9.64
CA GLU A 108 15.44 -5.35 9.17
C GLU A 108 16.17 -6.60 8.65
N ARG A 109 15.93 -7.76 9.28
CA ARG A 109 16.48 -9.05 8.83
C ARG A 109 15.83 -9.57 7.55
N PHE A 110 14.66 -9.04 7.19
CA PHE A 110 14.04 -9.30 5.91
C PHE A 110 14.57 -8.36 4.83
N TYR A 111 14.68 -7.06 5.12
CA TYR A 111 15.15 -6.10 4.11
C TYR A 111 16.60 -6.32 3.71
N GLU A 112 17.52 -6.59 4.64
CA GLU A 112 18.94 -6.82 4.32
C GLU A 112 19.18 -7.84 3.19
N PRO A 113 18.63 -9.07 3.23
CA PRO A 113 18.83 -10.05 2.16
C PRO A 113 17.96 -9.81 0.92
N TYR A 114 16.73 -9.29 1.07
CA TYR A 114 15.74 -9.35 -0.01
C TYR A 114 15.47 -8.00 -0.70
N GLN A 115 15.86 -6.86 -0.11
CA GLN A 115 15.52 -5.53 -0.66
C GLN A 115 16.06 -5.32 -2.08
N ALA A 116 17.21 -5.91 -2.41
CA ALA A 116 17.78 -5.86 -3.75
C ALA A 116 16.96 -6.62 -4.82
N GLU A 117 16.07 -7.52 -4.40
CA GLU A 117 15.17 -8.27 -5.28
C GLU A 117 13.87 -7.52 -5.54
N TYR A 118 13.42 -6.66 -4.62
CA TYR A 118 12.18 -5.93 -4.78
C TYR A 118 12.25 -4.92 -5.92
N ARG A 119 11.19 -4.88 -6.74
CA ARG A 119 11.01 -3.92 -7.82
C ARG A 119 9.70 -3.17 -7.59
N PRO A 120 9.76 -1.94 -7.04
CA PRO A 120 8.56 -1.12 -6.90
C PRO A 120 7.85 -0.96 -8.24
N PRO A 121 6.51 -0.88 -8.24
CA PRO A 121 5.75 -0.78 -9.48
C PRO A 121 6.04 0.57 -10.15
N LEU A 122 6.35 0.53 -11.46
CA LEU A 122 6.42 1.74 -12.29
C LEU A 122 5.00 2.21 -12.61
N LEU A 123 4.57 3.30 -11.98
CA LEU A 123 3.21 3.82 -12.10
C LEU A 123 3.14 4.86 -13.23
N GLY A 124 2.14 4.73 -14.10
CA GLY A 124 1.78 5.73 -15.10
C GLY A 124 0.52 6.52 -14.72
N ALA A 125 0.39 7.76 -15.20
CA ALA A 125 -0.79 8.59 -14.95
C ALA A 125 -2.10 7.92 -15.43
N GLY A 126 -2.04 7.16 -16.54
CA GLY A 126 -3.19 6.39 -17.06
C GLY A 126 -3.62 5.20 -16.20
N GLN A 127 -2.85 4.82 -15.18
CA GLN A 127 -3.21 3.79 -14.22
C GLN A 127 -3.96 4.35 -13.01
N ALA A 128 -3.94 5.66 -12.80
CA ALA A 128 -4.59 6.29 -11.65
C ALA A 128 -6.12 6.18 -11.74
N LEU A 129 -6.74 5.67 -10.68
CA LEU A 129 -8.18 5.43 -10.58
C LEU A 129 -8.91 6.56 -9.86
N GLY A 130 -8.22 7.26 -8.97
CA GLY A 130 -8.79 8.27 -8.08
C GLY A 130 -7.98 8.38 -6.79
N TRP A 131 -8.46 9.20 -5.86
CA TRP A 131 -7.81 9.39 -4.56
C TRP A 131 -8.79 9.29 -3.38
N VAL A 132 -8.27 8.91 -2.22
CA VAL A 132 -9.00 8.82 -0.94
C VAL A 132 -8.26 9.56 0.17
N GLU A 133 -9.00 9.94 1.21
CA GLU A 133 -8.47 10.54 2.45
C GLU A 133 -8.53 9.57 3.64
N ASP A 134 -9.13 8.41 3.45
CA ASP A 134 -9.18 7.32 4.44
C ASP A 134 -9.53 6.01 3.73
N PHE A 135 -9.29 4.89 4.39
CA PHE A 135 -9.72 3.58 3.95
C PHE A 135 -10.97 3.15 4.72
N ALA A 136 -11.75 2.24 4.16
CA ALA A 136 -12.84 1.62 4.89
C ALA A 136 -12.28 1.06 6.21
N SER A 137 -12.88 1.45 7.33
CA SER A 137 -12.46 0.98 8.65
C SER A 137 -12.54 -0.54 8.68
N SER A 138 -11.40 -1.22 8.56
CA SER A 138 -11.31 -2.64 8.85
C SER A 138 -11.64 -2.77 10.33
N SER A 139 -12.79 -3.36 10.64
CA SER A 139 -13.09 -3.82 12.00
C SER A 139 -12.09 -4.93 12.34
N GLY A 140 -10.84 -4.56 12.63
CA GLY A 140 -9.83 -5.46 13.15
C GLY A 140 -10.18 -5.80 14.61
N PRO A 141 -9.87 -7.02 15.08
CA PRO A 141 -10.26 -7.44 16.42
C PRO A 141 -9.64 -6.51 17.45
N SER A 142 -10.45 -6.06 18.41
CA SER A 142 -9.94 -5.44 19.64
C SER A 142 -8.89 -6.36 20.24
N GLN A 143 -7.68 -5.84 20.46
CA GLN A 143 -6.68 -6.48 21.30
C GLN A 143 -7.21 -6.69 22.72
#